data_AF-A0A1B3SL75-F1
#
_entry.id   AF-A0A1B3SL75-F1
#
_cell.length_a   1.000
_cell.length_b   1.000
_cell.length_c   1.000
_cell.angle_alpha   90.00
_cell.angle_beta   90.00
_cell.angle_gamma   90.00
#
_symmetry.space_group_name_H-M   'P 1'
#
loop_
_entity.id
_entity.type
_entity.pdbx_description
1 polymer ?
#
loop_
_entity_poly.entity_id
_entity_poly.type
_entity_poly.pdbx_seq_one_letter_code
_entity_poly.pdbx_strand_id
1 'polypeptide(L)'
;MINITNIKNLIEKQKKLDANIESTHNIPQNEETLSKKIVALFVEFGEFINEQREFKFWSNKKASEKDVLLEEYVDGIHFILSIGYTIGFNPDSYKFDLKNKSIIDIYLECYEKLAIFNKNRSIENYINLLNSFFSVASILNFSEEDILDAYDKKNKINFKRIEEKY
;
A
#
# COMPACT_ATOMS: atom_id res chain seq x y z
N MET A 1 2.64 14.24 -4.30
CA MET A 1 1.98 12.93 -4.41
C MET A 1 2.39 12.27 -5.72
N ILE A 2 2.37 10.93 -5.78
CA ILE A 2 2.76 10.16 -6.97
C ILE A 2 1.88 10.56 -8.16
N ASN A 3 2.52 10.89 -9.28
CA ASN A 3 1.83 11.26 -10.50
C ASN A 3 1.23 10.02 -11.22
N ILE A 4 0.26 10.26 -12.12
CA ILE A 4 -0.48 9.19 -12.79
C ILE A 4 0.44 8.27 -13.60
N THR A 5 1.46 8.82 -14.29
CA THR A 5 2.43 8.03 -15.06
C THR A 5 3.18 7.05 -14.17
N ASN A 6 3.60 7.49 -12.98
CA ASN A 6 4.30 6.65 -12.03
C ASN A 6 3.39 5.62 -11.36
N ILE A 7 2.13 5.96 -11.06
CA ILE A 7 1.13 4.97 -10.59
C ILE A 7 0.96 3.86 -11.61
N LYS A 8 0.84 4.19 -12.90
CA LYS A 8 0.75 3.20 -13.98
C LYS A 8 1.98 2.29 -14.02
N ASN A 9 3.18 2.86 -13.91
CA ASN A 9 4.42 2.08 -13.88
C ASN A 9 4.47 1.12 -12.68
N LEU A 10 4.11 1.60 -11.49
CA LEU A 10 4.04 0.75 -10.28
C LEU A 10 3.03 -0.39 -10.44
N ILE A 11 1.86 -0.14 -11.04
CA ILE A 11 0.87 -1.19 -11.33
C ILE A 11 1.43 -2.25 -12.27
N GLU A 12 2.15 -1.85 -13.32
CA GLU A 12 2.76 -2.81 -14.27
C GLU A 12 3.88 -3.63 -13.61
N LYS A 13 4.67 -3.02 -12.71
CA LYS A 13 5.64 -3.77 -11.88
C LYS A 13 4.93 -4.75 -10.94
N GLN A 14 3.85 -4.31 -10.29
CA GLN A 14 3.07 -5.15 -9.37
C GLN A 14 2.46 -6.35 -10.09
N LYS A 15 1.84 -6.16 -11.26
CA LYS A 15 1.26 -7.25 -12.06
C LYS A 15 2.30 -8.32 -12.39
N LYS A 16 3.53 -7.92 -12.73
CA LYS A 16 4.63 -8.85 -12.99
C LYS A 16 5.03 -9.63 -11.75
N LEU A 17 5.15 -8.95 -10.61
CA LEU A 17 5.47 -9.61 -9.34
C LEU A 17 4.38 -10.61 -8.95
N ASP A 18 3.12 -10.18 -8.97
CA ASP A 18 1.97 -11.00 -8.61
C ASP A 18 1.85 -12.23 -9.51
N ALA A 19 2.00 -12.07 -10.84
CA ALA A 19 1.98 -13.20 -11.77
C ALA A 19 3.07 -14.24 -11.48
N ASN A 20 4.26 -13.80 -11.06
CA ASN A 20 5.34 -14.72 -10.65
C ASN A 20 5.00 -15.45 -9.36
N ILE A 21 4.53 -14.73 -8.32
CA ILE A 21 4.14 -15.35 -7.04
C ILE A 21 2.99 -16.34 -7.24
N GLU A 22 1.96 -15.93 -7.99
CA GLU A 22 0.75 -16.73 -8.20
C GLU A 22 1.04 -18.00 -8.99
N SER A 23 1.86 -17.92 -10.06
CA SER A 23 2.28 -19.10 -10.82
C SER A 23 3.18 -20.03 -10.01
N THR A 24 4.14 -19.46 -9.27
CA THR A 24 5.10 -20.23 -8.44
C THR A 24 4.39 -21.02 -7.34
N HIS A 25 3.36 -20.44 -6.71
CA HIS A 25 2.66 -21.05 -5.58
C HIS A 25 1.28 -21.65 -5.95
N ASN A 26 0.95 -21.74 -7.25
CA ASN A 26 -0.36 -22.21 -7.74
C ASN A 26 -1.54 -21.49 -7.07
N ILE A 27 -1.43 -20.17 -6.88
CA ILE A 27 -2.45 -19.37 -6.20
C ILE A 27 -3.55 -19.03 -7.22
N PRO A 28 -4.82 -19.40 -6.97
CA PRO A 28 -5.90 -19.07 -7.87
C PRO A 28 -6.25 -17.58 -7.80
N GLN A 29 -6.58 -16.97 -8.94
CA GLN A 29 -7.13 -15.62 -8.98
C GLN A 29 -8.65 -15.68 -8.73
N ASN A 30 -9.05 -15.52 -7.46
CA ASN A 30 -10.44 -15.55 -7.04
C ASN A 30 -10.70 -14.63 -5.84
N GLU A 31 -11.96 -14.58 -5.39
CA GLU A 31 -12.40 -13.74 -4.26
C GLU A 31 -11.67 -14.06 -2.94
N GLU A 32 -11.23 -15.32 -2.74
CA GLU A 32 -10.48 -15.71 -1.55
C GLU A 32 -9.09 -15.07 -1.56
N THR A 33 -8.38 -15.14 -2.69
CA THR A 33 -7.07 -14.49 -2.87
C THR A 33 -7.17 -12.98 -2.74
N LEU A 34 -8.22 -12.35 -3.30
CA LEU A 34 -8.47 -10.92 -3.11
C LEU A 34 -8.69 -10.58 -1.63
N SER A 35 -9.45 -11.41 -0.90
CA SER A 35 -9.67 -11.22 0.54
C SER A 35 -8.38 -11.36 1.35
N LYS A 36 -7.49 -12.30 0.98
CA LYS A 36 -6.15 -12.42 1.57
C LYS A 36 -5.30 -11.17 1.32
N LYS A 37 -5.33 -10.59 0.12
CA LYS A 37 -4.64 -9.33 -0.19
C LYS A 37 -5.16 -8.16 0.65
N ILE A 38 -6.48 -8.09 0.89
CA ILE A 38 -7.07 -7.08 1.79
C ILE A 38 -6.60 -7.27 3.24
N VAL A 39 -6.57 -8.50 3.74
CA VAL A 39 -6.03 -8.79 5.09
C VAL A 39 -4.56 -8.40 5.18
N ALA A 40 -3.76 -8.71 4.16
CA ALA A 40 -2.36 -8.29 4.11
C ALA A 40 -2.23 -6.76 4.19
N LEU A 41 -3.05 -6.01 3.44
CA LEU A 41 -3.06 -4.54 3.53
C LEU A 41 -3.41 -4.03 4.95
N PHE A 42 -4.33 -4.68 5.68
CA PHE A 42 -4.58 -4.35 7.09
C PHE A 42 -3.35 -4.56 7.96
N VAL A 43 -2.64 -5.67 7.77
CA VAL A 43 -1.46 -6.06 8.56
C VAL A 43 -0.31 -5.10 8.27
N GLU A 44 0.10 -4.95 7.01
CA GLU A 44 1.22 -4.09 6.62
C GLU A 44 1.01 -2.63 7.04
N PHE A 45 -0.23 -2.13 6.93
CA PHE A 45 -0.55 -0.78 7.40
C PHE A 45 -0.43 -0.65 8.93
N GLY A 46 -0.78 -1.70 9.67
CA GLY A 46 -0.56 -1.79 11.11
C GLY A 46 0.91 -1.85 11.49
N GLU A 47 1.73 -2.60 10.73
CA GLU A 47 3.18 -2.69 10.91
C GLU A 47 3.84 -1.32 10.69
N PHE A 48 3.47 -0.64 9.60
CA PHE A 48 3.88 0.74 9.35
C PHE A 48 3.51 1.69 10.51
N ILE A 49 2.26 1.68 10.99
CA ILE A 49 1.84 2.52 12.12
C ILE A 49 2.62 2.15 13.39
N ASN A 50 2.93 0.86 13.58
CA ASN A 50 3.71 0.37 14.70
C ASN A 50 5.15 0.91 14.71
N GLU A 51 5.78 1.06 13.55
CA GLU A 51 7.11 1.65 13.37
C GLU A 51 7.10 3.18 13.39
N GLN A 52 6.03 3.82 12.92
CA GLN A 52 5.87 5.28 12.99
C GLN A 52 5.57 5.78 14.41
N ARG A 53 4.84 4.99 15.21
CA ARG A 53 4.70 5.13 16.68
C ARG A 53 3.93 6.33 17.21
N GLU A 54 3.31 7.19 16.40
CA GLU A 54 2.56 8.37 16.90
C GLU A 54 1.46 7.98 17.92
N PHE A 55 0.85 6.81 17.75
CA PHE A 55 -0.21 6.33 18.65
C PHE A 55 0.31 5.90 20.05
N LYS A 56 1.63 5.70 20.22
CA LYS A 56 2.23 5.18 21.46
C LYS A 56 2.42 6.30 22.49
N PHE A 57 1.34 6.97 22.88
CA PHE A 57 1.33 8.13 23.79
C PHE A 57 1.91 7.84 25.19
N TRP A 58 2.06 6.57 25.57
CA TRP A 58 2.67 6.14 26.83
C TRP A 58 4.18 5.87 26.72
N SER A 59 4.80 6.14 25.57
CA SER A 59 6.21 5.82 25.29
C SER A 59 6.96 6.99 24.69
N ASN A 60 8.16 7.26 25.22
CA ASN A 60 9.06 8.30 24.68
C ASN A 60 9.98 7.78 23.55
N LYS A 61 9.90 6.49 23.17
CA LYS A 61 10.71 5.96 22.07
C LYS A 61 10.19 6.55 20.74
N LYS A 62 11.09 7.21 20.02
CA LYS A 62 10.84 7.84 18.71
C LYS A 62 10.43 6.82 17.64
N ALA A 63 9.80 7.32 16.59
CA ALA A 63 9.58 6.62 15.32
C ALA A 63 10.88 5.99 14.80
N SER A 64 10.75 4.92 14.02
CA SER A 64 11.86 4.37 13.26
C SER A 64 12.35 5.35 12.20
N GLU A 65 13.59 5.15 11.73
CA GLU A 65 14.21 6.01 10.71
C GLU A 65 13.41 5.98 9.41
N LYS A 66 13.52 7.04 8.61
CA LYS A 66 12.73 7.24 7.37
C LYS A 66 12.79 6.02 6.44
N ASP A 67 13.96 5.42 6.26
CA ASP A 67 14.14 4.27 5.38
C ASP A 67 13.35 3.03 5.85
N VAL A 68 13.28 2.82 7.16
CA VAL A 68 12.48 1.72 7.75
C VAL A 68 10.99 2.01 7.53
N LEU A 69 10.55 3.26 7.78
CA LEU A 69 9.15 3.63 7.56
C LEU A 69 8.75 3.52 6.08
N LEU A 70 9.64 3.87 5.17
CA LEU A 70 9.40 3.72 3.73
C LEU A 70 9.31 2.25 3.35
N GLU A 71 10.15 1.37 3.90
CA GLU A 71 10.08 -0.07 3.66
C GLU A 71 8.71 -0.64 4.05
N GLU A 72 8.25 -0.38 5.28
CA GLU A 72 6.94 -0.81 5.78
C GLU A 72 5.78 -0.20 4.97
N TYR A 73 5.92 1.08 4.57
CA TYR A 73 4.89 1.74 3.79
C TYR A 73 4.75 1.17 2.38
N VAL A 74 5.87 0.81 1.73
CA VAL A 74 5.83 0.22 0.39
C VAL A 74 5.30 -1.21 0.37
N ASP A 75 5.39 -1.95 1.49
CA ASP A 75 4.69 -3.23 1.63
C ASP A 75 3.17 -3.05 1.52
N GLY A 76 2.62 -2.00 2.16
CA GLY A 76 1.24 -1.58 1.94
C GLY A 76 0.94 -1.14 0.49
N ILE A 77 1.87 -0.46 -0.18
CA ILE A 77 1.73 -0.05 -1.59
C ILE A 77 1.61 -1.28 -2.50
N HIS A 78 2.42 -2.32 -2.29
CA HIS A 78 2.33 -3.55 -3.07
C HIS A 78 0.91 -4.13 -3.05
N PHE A 79 0.30 -4.23 -1.87
CA PHE A 79 -1.05 -4.78 -1.72
C PHE A 79 -2.14 -3.85 -2.24
N ILE A 80 -2.10 -2.54 -1.96
CA ILE A 80 -3.15 -1.63 -2.43
C ILE A 80 -3.19 -1.54 -3.96
N LEU A 81 -2.03 -1.55 -4.63
CA LEU A 81 -1.96 -1.59 -6.08
C LEU A 81 -2.45 -2.93 -6.64
N SER A 82 -2.09 -4.04 -5.99
CA SER A 82 -2.55 -5.38 -6.36
C SER A 82 -4.07 -5.48 -6.33
N ILE A 83 -4.68 -5.00 -5.24
CA ILE A 83 -6.13 -4.91 -5.08
C ILE A 83 -6.74 -4.04 -6.19
N GLY A 84 -6.18 -2.85 -6.41
CA GLY A 84 -6.68 -1.89 -7.39
C GLY A 84 -6.79 -2.47 -8.78
N TYR A 85 -5.70 -3.00 -9.34
CA TYR A 85 -5.76 -3.55 -10.69
C TYR A 85 -6.66 -4.80 -10.78
N THR A 86 -6.74 -5.59 -9.70
CA THR A 86 -7.59 -6.80 -9.65
C THR A 86 -9.07 -6.44 -9.78
N ILE A 87 -9.52 -5.32 -9.18
CA ILE A 87 -10.91 -4.87 -9.28
C ILE A 87 -11.20 -4.00 -10.52
N GLY A 88 -10.22 -3.84 -11.42
CA GLY A 88 -10.38 -3.04 -12.64
C GLY A 88 -10.25 -1.52 -12.44
N PHE A 89 -9.52 -1.07 -11.42
CA PHE A 89 -9.20 0.35 -11.24
C PHE A 89 -8.43 0.90 -12.45
N ASN A 90 -8.88 2.05 -12.95
CA ASN A 90 -8.18 2.82 -13.98
C ASN A 90 -7.44 4.02 -13.37
N PRO A 91 -6.10 4.07 -13.42
CA PRO A 91 -5.32 5.19 -12.90
C PRO A 91 -5.63 6.55 -13.55
N ASP A 92 -6.15 6.58 -14.79
CA ASP A 92 -6.44 7.84 -15.48
C ASP A 92 -7.60 8.62 -14.87
N SER A 93 -8.50 7.96 -14.13
CA SER A 93 -9.58 8.63 -13.40
C SER A 93 -9.17 9.07 -12.00
N TYR A 94 -7.94 8.77 -11.58
CA TYR A 94 -7.49 9.05 -10.23
C TYR A 94 -6.97 10.47 -10.10
N LYS A 95 -7.51 11.19 -9.11
CA LYS A 95 -7.02 12.49 -8.68
C LYS A 95 -6.77 12.43 -7.19
N PHE A 96 -5.53 12.72 -6.80
CA PHE A 96 -5.18 12.83 -5.39
C PHE A 96 -5.88 14.05 -4.76
N ASP A 97 -6.53 13.80 -3.64
CA ASP A 97 -7.15 14.83 -2.79
C ASP A 97 -6.55 14.76 -1.39
N LEU A 98 -5.65 15.69 -1.07
CA LEU A 98 -4.99 15.73 0.22
C LEU A 98 -5.99 16.06 1.32
N LYS A 99 -5.98 15.24 2.38
CA LYS A 99 -6.72 15.53 3.60
C LYS A 99 -5.87 16.37 4.56
N ASN A 100 -6.35 17.56 4.90
CA ASN A 100 -5.72 18.42 5.91
C ASN A 100 -6.17 18.01 7.31
N LYS A 101 -5.54 16.97 7.87
CA LYS A 101 -5.84 16.42 9.21
C LYS A 101 -4.55 15.98 9.91
N SER A 102 -4.64 15.65 11.20
CA SER A 102 -3.52 15.03 11.92
C SER A 102 -3.22 13.63 11.36
N ILE A 103 -2.00 13.15 11.59
CA ILE A 103 -1.62 11.81 11.13
C ILE A 103 -2.46 10.70 11.79
N ILE A 104 -2.85 10.87 13.06
CA ILE A 104 -3.74 9.94 13.77
C ILE A 104 -5.12 9.89 13.12
N ASP A 105 -5.69 11.04 12.75
CA ASP A 105 -6.99 11.08 12.07
C ASP A 105 -6.94 10.38 10.72
N ILE A 106 -5.83 10.50 9.98
CA ILE A 106 -5.65 9.81 8.70
C ILE A 106 -5.46 8.30 8.88
N TYR A 107 -4.79 7.85 9.94
CA TYR A 107 -4.72 6.41 10.25
C TYR A 107 -6.11 5.81 10.50
N LEU A 108 -6.93 6.49 11.31
CA LEU A 108 -8.31 6.08 11.57
C LEU A 108 -9.16 6.11 10.31
N GLU A 109 -9.06 7.17 9.50
CA GLU A 109 -9.77 7.28 8.23
C GLU A 109 -9.36 6.18 7.25
N CYS A 110 -8.07 5.85 7.15
CA CYS A 110 -7.59 4.78 6.28
C CYS A 110 -8.14 3.41 6.70
N TYR A 111 -8.17 3.10 8.00
CA TYR A 111 -8.83 1.88 8.48
C TYR A 111 -10.34 1.87 8.23
N GLU A 112 -11.01 2.99 8.41
CA GLU A 112 -12.44 3.14 8.09
C GLU A 112 -12.69 2.86 6.60
N LYS A 113 -11.92 3.49 5.70
CA LYS A 113 -12.06 3.29 4.25
C LYS A 113 -11.70 1.88 3.84
N LEU A 114 -10.71 1.25 4.47
CA LEU A 114 -10.35 -0.14 4.22
C LEU A 114 -11.46 -1.10 4.64
N ALA A 115 -12.10 -0.84 5.79
CA ALA A 115 -13.26 -1.61 6.25
C ALA A 115 -14.50 -1.41 5.35
N ILE A 116 -14.76 -0.18 4.89
CA ILE A 116 -15.83 0.13 3.94
C ILE A 116 -15.59 -0.57 2.60
N PHE A 117 -14.37 -0.50 2.06
CA PHE A 117 -13.99 -1.17 0.83
C PHE A 117 -14.16 -2.69 0.95
N ASN A 118 -13.77 -3.29 2.07
CA ASN A 118 -13.98 -4.73 2.29
C ASN A 118 -15.47 -5.13 2.22
N LYS A 119 -16.38 -4.28 2.75
CA LYS A 119 -17.82 -4.50 2.69
C LYS A 119 -18.41 -4.26 1.29
N ASN A 120 -17.85 -3.31 0.54
CA ASN A 120 -18.28 -2.97 -0.82
C ASN A 120 -17.07 -2.57 -1.66
N ARG A 121 -16.63 -3.49 -2.53
CA ARG A 121 -15.40 -3.40 -3.33
C ARG A 121 -15.59 -2.56 -4.61
N SER A 122 -16.32 -1.46 -4.51
CA SER A 122 -16.50 -0.53 -5.64
C SER A 122 -15.22 0.26 -5.94
N ILE A 123 -15.07 0.70 -7.19
CA ILE A 123 -13.96 1.58 -7.60
C ILE A 123 -13.97 2.89 -6.79
N GLU A 124 -15.14 3.42 -6.46
CA GLU A 124 -15.28 4.62 -5.63
C GLU A 124 -14.70 4.40 -4.22
N ASN A 125 -15.06 3.30 -3.55
CA ASN A 125 -14.54 2.98 -2.24
C ASN A 125 -13.03 2.71 -2.26
N TYR A 126 -12.54 2.09 -3.34
CA TYR A 126 -11.10 1.93 -3.55
C TYR A 126 -10.38 3.27 -3.72
N ILE A 127 -10.92 4.22 -4.50
CA ILE A 127 -10.33 5.55 -4.68
C ILE A 127 -10.31 6.31 -3.34
N ASN A 128 -11.38 6.20 -2.54
CA ASN A 128 -11.43 6.80 -1.21
C ASN A 128 -10.35 6.21 -0.29
N LEU A 129 -10.20 4.88 -0.29
CA LEU A 129 -9.12 4.19 0.41
C LEU A 129 -7.75 4.66 -0.08
N LEU A 130 -7.50 4.66 -1.38
CA LEU A 130 -6.23 5.07 -1.99
C LEU A 130 -5.85 6.52 -1.62
N ASN A 131 -6.82 7.44 -1.62
CA ASN A 131 -6.62 8.82 -1.19
C ASN A 131 -6.24 8.92 0.29
N SER A 132 -6.93 8.19 1.17
CA SER A 132 -6.58 8.17 2.60
C SER A 132 -5.21 7.56 2.84
N PHE A 133 -4.87 6.47 2.14
CA PHE A 133 -3.58 5.79 2.23
C PHE A 133 -2.44 6.71 1.76
N PHE A 134 -2.58 7.38 0.62
CA PHE A 134 -1.58 8.31 0.10
C PHE A 134 -1.50 9.65 0.85
N SER A 135 -2.54 10.04 1.58
CA SER A 135 -2.46 11.18 2.50
C SER A 135 -1.45 10.95 3.62
N VAL A 136 -1.23 9.69 4.05
CA VAL A 136 -0.19 9.33 5.03
C VAL A 136 1.20 9.77 4.55
N ALA A 137 1.60 9.35 3.34
CA ALA A 137 2.88 9.74 2.75
C ALA A 137 3.02 11.26 2.66
N SER A 138 1.96 11.95 2.24
CA SER A 138 1.97 13.40 2.13
C SER A 138 2.16 14.10 3.47
N ILE A 139 1.50 13.64 4.54
CA ILE A 139 1.62 14.24 5.89
C ILE A 139 3.00 13.99 6.49
N LEU A 140 3.58 12.82 6.22
CA LEU A 140 4.93 12.47 6.68
C LEU A 140 6.04 13.00 5.78
N ASN A 141 5.69 13.80 4.76
CA ASN A 141 6.63 14.38 3.80
C ASN A 141 7.50 13.35 3.07
N PHE A 142 6.95 12.16 2.79
CA PHE A 142 7.57 11.22 1.86
C PHE A 142 7.42 11.77 0.44
N SER A 143 8.55 11.99 -0.22
CA SER A 143 8.53 12.43 -1.61
C SER A 143 8.09 11.29 -2.52
N GLU A 144 7.71 11.64 -3.76
CA GLU A 144 7.42 10.65 -4.77
C GLU A 144 8.66 9.77 -5.06
N GLU A 145 9.85 10.37 -5.12
CA GLU A 145 11.12 9.67 -5.35
C GLU A 145 11.43 8.66 -4.24
N ASP A 146 11.24 9.05 -2.97
CA ASP A 146 11.42 8.15 -1.82
C ASP A 146 10.59 6.87 -1.97
N ILE A 147 9.32 7.03 -2.37
CA ILE A 147 8.39 5.91 -2.52
C ILE A 147 8.78 5.02 -3.70
N LEU A 148 9.13 5.62 -4.84
CA LEU A 148 9.53 4.87 -6.04
C LEU A 148 10.80 4.07 -5.79
N ASP A 149 11.80 4.65 -5.13
CA ASP A 149 13.06 4.00 -4.81
C ASP A 149 12.87 2.86 -3.81
N ALA A 150 12.09 3.09 -2.74
CA ALA A 150 11.78 2.07 -1.76
C ALA A 150 10.98 0.91 -2.39
N TYR A 151 10.01 1.22 -3.25
CA TYR A 151 9.24 0.21 -3.98
C TYR A 151 10.15 -0.61 -4.89
N ASP A 152 11.05 0.03 -5.65
CA ASP A 152 11.96 -0.70 -6.55
C ASP A 152 12.96 -1.58 -5.81
N LYS A 153 13.46 -1.13 -4.65
CA LYS A 153 14.29 -1.95 -3.76
C LYS A 153 13.49 -3.16 -3.25
N LYS A 154 12.28 -2.94 -2.73
CA LYS A 154 11.45 -4.02 -2.17
C LYS A 154 11.01 -5.02 -3.24
N ASN A 155 10.60 -4.52 -4.41
CA ASN A 155 10.24 -5.33 -5.56
C ASN A 155 11.40 -6.25 -5.99
N LYS A 156 12.63 -5.73 -6.10
CA LYS A 156 13.82 -6.55 -6.39
C LYS A 156 14.07 -7.63 -5.34
N ILE A 157 13.93 -7.30 -4.05
CA ILE A 157 14.06 -8.26 -2.96
C ILE A 157 13.00 -9.36 -3.08
N ASN A 158 11.76 -9.00 -3.39
CA ASN A 158 10.68 -9.96 -3.56
C ASN A 158 10.91 -10.90 -4.75
N PHE A 159 11.40 -10.40 -5.90
CA PHE A 159 11.84 -11.26 -7.01
C PHE A 159 12.96 -12.23 -6.59
N LYS A 160 13.98 -11.72 -5.89
CA LYS A 160 15.07 -12.57 -5.39
C LYS A 160 14.58 -13.65 -4.42
N ARG A 161 13.62 -13.34 -3.55
CA ARG A 161 12.99 -14.32 -2.62
C ARG A 161 12.25 -15.44 -3.35
N ILE A 162 11.72 -15.17 -4.54
CA ILE A 162 11.08 -16.18 -5.39
C ILE A 162 12.16 -17.08 -6.00
N GLU A 163 13.24 -16.50 -6.54
CA GLU A 163 14.36 -17.25 -7.13
C GLU A 163 15.10 -18.13 -6.11
N GLU A 164 15.30 -17.67 -4.87
CA GLU A 164 16.05 -18.41 -3.84
C GLU A 164 15.25 -19.52 -3.14
N LYS A 165 13.92 -19.55 -3.31
CA LYS A 165 13.04 -20.54 -2.68
C LYS A 165 12.70 -21.72 -3.60
N TYR A 166 13.32 -21.79 -4.78
CA TYR A 166 13.19 -22.85 -5.78
C TYR A 166 14.55 -23.12 -6.47
#